data_AF-A0A413T181-F1
#
_entry.id   AF-A0A413T181-F1
#
_cell.length_a   1.000
_cell.length_b   1.000
_cell.length_c   1.000
_cell.angle_alpha   90.00
_cell.angle_beta   90.00
_cell.angle_gamma   90.00
#
_symmetry.space_group_name_H-M   'P 1'
#
loop_
_entity.id
_entity.type
_entity.pdbx_description
1 polymer ?
#
loop_
_entity_poly.entity_id
_entity_poly.type
_entity_poly.pdbx_seq_one_letter_code
_entity_poly.pdbx_strand_id
1 'polypeptide(L)'
;MKHLFPCTLLFAAMWLMEACSPGTAGTNHPCIPETYTISKDSLLDKIKGGWAGQAIGCTYGGPTEFKYCGTMIQDYVPIEWYDGYIKWWYDNVPGLYDDVYMDLTFVDVFDRLGLDAPADSFAMAFATAEYPLWHANQAARYNILQGIMPPASGHWMNNPHACDLDYQIEADYAGLMSPGMPNAASGIADKIGHIMTYGDGWYGGVYVGAMYSLAFLSDDIGFIVKEALKTIPQESQFYQCMSDVIRWHQQYPDDWKQTWFECEKKWSTDIGCPEGVFVPYNIDATINSAYILIGLLYGEGDFYKTMDISTRCGQDSDCNPASAAGILGTILGYNRIPDQWKRSLKEVEDRNFAYTDISLNKAYQLSFGQALQMIEKNGGTVEGDLVTIQCQQPVAVQYEKAFEGMYPTGKRGINKKITDIQELEFNGNGVVIRGNVNASDEEYVAEVELYIDGQLAETAQLPASFAKRRYELFWKYRLTEGKHTIAFKWLNPQQGVSIQISEMLVYNARK
;
A
#
# COMPACT_ATOMS: atom_id res chain seq x y z
N MET A 1 -74.98 19.53 -51.73
CA MET A 1 -75.42 19.56 -53.14
C MET A 1 -74.25 20.00 -53.99
N LYS A 2 -73.93 19.20 -55.03
CA LYS A 2 -72.99 19.43 -56.15
C LYS A 2 -71.48 19.23 -55.89
N HIS A 3 -71.08 18.03 -56.31
CA HIS A 3 -69.75 17.59 -56.76
C HIS A 3 -69.17 18.46 -57.89
N LEU A 4 -67.84 18.46 -58.07
CA LEU A 4 -67.17 17.88 -59.25
C LEU A 4 -65.62 17.84 -59.08
N PHE A 5 -65.03 16.65 -59.17
CA PHE A 5 -63.67 16.33 -59.67
C PHE A 5 -63.64 16.49 -61.23
N PRO A 6 -62.56 16.22 -62.02
CA PRO A 6 -61.17 15.77 -61.74
C PRO A 6 -60.08 16.51 -62.58
N CYS A 7 -58.78 16.23 -62.35
CA CYS A 7 -57.86 15.69 -63.38
C CYS A 7 -56.41 15.61 -62.90
N THR A 8 -55.92 14.38 -62.98
CA THR A 8 -54.56 13.85 -62.91
C THR A 8 -53.59 14.48 -63.92
N LEU A 9 -52.34 14.68 -63.51
CA LEU A 9 -51.16 14.48 -64.37
C LEU A 9 -50.01 13.92 -63.53
N LEU A 10 -49.63 12.68 -63.84
CA LEU A 10 -48.41 12.01 -63.41
C LEU A 10 -47.18 12.78 -63.91
N PHE A 11 -46.15 12.91 -63.07
CA PHE A 11 -44.76 12.83 -63.53
C PHE A 11 -43.91 12.04 -62.53
N ALA A 12 -42.95 11.34 -63.12
CA ALA A 12 -42.34 10.12 -62.64
C ALA A 12 -41.29 10.30 -61.53
N ALA A 13 -41.09 9.20 -60.83
CA ALA A 13 -40.09 8.94 -59.83
C ALA A 13 -38.66 9.06 -60.35
N MET A 14 -37.79 9.67 -59.54
CA MET A 14 -36.38 9.31 -59.35
C MET A 14 -35.98 9.79 -57.94
N TRP A 15 -36.18 8.94 -56.94
CA TRP A 15 -35.47 9.06 -55.66
C TRP A 15 -34.32 8.06 -55.73
N LEU A 16 -33.12 8.59 -55.94
CA LEU A 16 -31.89 7.84 -55.79
C LEU A 16 -31.69 7.56 -54.30
N MET A 17 -31.55 6.27 -53.98
CA MET A 17 -30.98 5.82 -52.73
C MET A 17 -29.53 6.31 -52.65
N GLU A 18 -29.21 7.14 -51.65
CA GLU A 18 -27.88 7.13 -51.07
C GLU A 18 -28.00 6.72 -49.61
N ALA A 19 -27.23 5.68 -49.32
CA ALA A 19 -27.32 4.85 -48.15
C ALA A 19 -26.75 5.55 -46.91
N CYS A 20 -27.40 5.26 -45.79
CA CYS A 20 -26.91 5.29 -44.41
C CYS A 20 -25.43 5.66 -44.23
N SER A 21 -25.18 6.86 -43.71
CA SER A 21 -24.08 7.05 -42.77
C SER A 21 -24.59 6.77 -41.37
N PRO A 22 -24.01 5.81 -40.66
CA PRO A 22 -23.58 6.00 -39.30
C PRO A 22 -22.06 5.94 -39.31
N GLY A 23 -21.43 7.08 -39.05
CA GLY A 23 -20.07 7.08 -38.56
C GLY A 23 -20.04 6.19 -37.32
N THR A 24 -19.37 5.06 -37.45
CA THR A 24 -19.03 4.20 -36.32
C THR A 24 -18.23 5.04 -35.34
N ALA A 25 -18.88 5.51 -34.28
CA ALA A 25 -18.23 5.72 -33.01
C ALA A 25 -17.74 4.33 -32.57
N GLY A 26 -16.56 3.95 -33.09
CA GLY A 26 -15.80 2.86 -32.50
C GLY A 26 -15.49 3.31 -31.08
N THR A 27 -16.04 2.60 -30.11
CA THR A 27 -15.55 2.62 -28.74
C THR A 27 -14.12 2.10 -28.79
N ASN A 28 -13.17 2.98 -29.13
CA ASN A 28 -11.75 2.72 -28.90
C ASN A 28 -11.62 2.65 -27.39
N HIS A 29 -11.71 1.44 -26.84
CA HIS A 29 -11.23 1.20 -25.50
C HIS A 29 -9.78 1.69 -25.47
N PRO A 30 -9.41 2.60 -24.55
CA PRO A 30 -8.03 2.99 -24.40
C PRO A 30 -7.22 1.71 -24.22
N CYS A 31 -6.16 1.57 -25.03
CA CYS A 31 -5.23 0.45 -24.95
C CYS A 31 -3.85 1.02 -24.64
N ILE A 32 -3.05 0.27 -23.89
CA ILE A 32 -1.66 0.65 -23.65
C ILE A 32 -0.95 0.57 -25.02
N PRO A 33 -0.38 1.68 -25.53
CA PRO A 33 0.31 1.67 -26.81
C PRO A 33 1.54 0.76 -26.74
N GLU A 34 2.09 0.31 -27.87
CA GLU A 34 3.36 -0.45 -27.87
C GLU A 34 4.53 0.43 -27.42
N THR A 35 4.54 1.68 -27.87
CA THR A 35 5.56 2.67 -27.52
C THR A 35 4.92 4.00 -27.14
N TYR A 36 5.56 4.74 -26.23
CA TYR A 36 5.14 6.09 -25.85
C TYR A 36 6.34 7.03 -25.80
N THR A 37 6.28 8.16 -26.51
CA THR A 37 7.34 9.16 -26.51
C THR A 37 6.93 10.38 -25.69
N ILE A 38 7.80 10.79 -24.77
CA ILE A 38 7.61 11.94 -23.88
C ILE A 38 8.90 12.76 -23.82
N SER A 39 8.81 14.08 -23.59
CA SER A 39 10.01 14.88 -23.35
C SER A 39 10.56 14.63 -21.94
N LYS A 40 11.86 14.88 -21.75
CA LYS A 40 12.49 14.83 -20.43
C LYS A 40 11.82 15.75 -19.42
N ASP A 41 11.46 16.97 -19.85
CA ASP A 41 10.76 17.93 -19.00
C ASP A 41 9.38 17.43 -18.55
N SER A 42 8.59 16.83 -19.46
CA SER A 42 7.29 16.29 -19.09
C SER A 42 7.41 15.03 -18.23
N LEU A 43 8.41 14.18 -18.48
CA LEU A 43 8.69 13.03 -17.63
C LEU A 43 9.08 13.47 -16.20
N LEU A 44 10.00 14.43 -16.09
CA LEU A 44 10.40 14.99 -14.80
C LEU A 44 9.21 15.68 -14.10
N ASP A 45 8.40 16.47 -14.81
CA ASP A 45 7.21 17.12 -14.22
C ASP A 45 6.23 16.10 -13.64
N LYS A 46 6.00 14.98 -14.33
CA LYS A 46 5.17 13.87 -13.82
C LYS A 46 5.78 13.19 -12.60
N ILE A 47 7.08 12.90 -12.61
CA ILE A 47 7.79 12.32 -11.45
C ILE A 47 7.73 13.24 -10.23
N LYS A 48 7.98 14.54 -10.43
CA LYS A 48 7.81 15.55 -9.38
C LYS A 48 6.39 15.58 -8.84
N GLY A 49 5.41 15.46 -9.73
CA GLY A 49 4.00 15.44 -9.39
C GLY A 49 3.63 14.27 -8.48
N GLY A 50 4.19 13.09 -8.73
CA GLY A 50 4.01 11.91 -7.89
C GLY A 50 4.47 12.12 -6.46
N TRP A 51 5.76 12.41 -6.27
CA TRP A 51 6.35 12.68 -4.96
C TRP A 51 5.71 13.87 -4.23
N ALA A 52 5.39 14.96 -4.95
CA ALA A 52 4.71 16.10 -4.36
C ALA A 52 3.29 15.74 -3.90
N GLY A 53 2.56 14.98 -4.71
CA GLY A 53 1.23 14.50 -4.37
C GLY A 53 1.23 13.61 -3.13
N GLN A 54 2.16 12.65 -3.07
CA GLN A 54 2.35 11.77 -1.90
C GLN A 54 2.59 12.58 -0.62
N ALA A 55 3.57 13.50 -0.63
CA ALA A 55 3.87 14.32 0.54
C ALA A 55 2.70 15.24 0.96
N ILE A 56 1.94 15.78 0.00
CA ILE A 56 0.75 16.58 0.28
C ILE A 56 -0.36 15.71 0.90
N GLY A 57 -0.65 14.55 0.32
CA GLY A 57 -1.69 13.64 0.78
C GLY A 57 -1.42 13.11 2.18
N CYS A 58 -0.20 12.64 2.44
CA CYS A 58 0.29 12.24 3.76
C CYS A 58 0.07 13.35 4.79
N THR A 59 0.48 14.59 4.47
CA THR A 59 0.26 15.76 5.36
C THR A 59 -1.21 16.06 5.62
N TYR A 60 -2.06 15.97 4.59
CA TYR A 60 -3.49 16.27 4.72
C TYR A 60 -4.21 15.24 5.59
N GLY A 61 -3.82 13.97 5.49
CA GLY A 61 -4.43 12.87 6.22
C GLY A 61 -3.90 12.61 7.63
N GLY A 62 -2.67 13.02 7.94
CA GLY A 62 -2.03 12.85 9.25
C GLY A 62 -2.86 13.29 10.47
N PRO A 63 -3.61 14.41 10.43
CA PRO A 63 -4.43 14.83 11.57
C PRO A 63 -5.54 13.85 11.95
N THR A 64 -5.94 12.93 11.08
CA THR A 64 -7.07 12.01 11.29
C THR A 64 -6.67 10.54 11.41
N GLU A 65 -5.37 10.24 11.29
CA GLU A 65 -4.80 8.90 11.33
C GLU A 65 -5.29 8.12 12.56
N PHE A 66 -5.88 6.94 12.32
CA PHE A 66 -6.51 6.05 13.31
C PHE A 66 -7.53 6.68 14.27
N LYS A 67 -8.04 7.88 13.99
CA LYS A 67 -9.12 8.51 14.80
C LYS A 67 -10.51 7.97 14.46
N TYR A 68 -10.65 7.34 13.30
CA TYR A 68 -11.90 6.83 12.75
C TYR A 68 -11.76 5.36 12.32
N CYS A 69 -11.38 4.48 13.26
CA CYS A 69 -11.29 3.05 13.00
C CYS A 69 -12.69 2.43 12.82
N GLY A 70 -12.88 1.70 11.71
CA GLY A 70 -14.13 1.00 11.37
C GLY A 70 -15.28 1.94 10.98
N THR A 71 -14.97 3.21 10.68
CA THR A 71 -15.96 4.20 10.28
C THR A 71 -15.36 5.30 9.40
N MET A 72 -16.18 5.95 8.58
CA MET A 72 -15.75 7.07 7.74
C MET A 72 -15.82 8.42 8.49
N ILE A 73 -14.98 9.36 8.07
CA ILE A 73 -14.97 10.74 8.54
C ILE A 73 -16.11 11.52 7.87
N GLN A 74 -17.06 12.00 8.68
CA GLN A 74 -18.26 12.70 8.17
C GLN A 74 -17.95 14.09 7.59
N ASP A 75 -18.71 14.53 6.59
CA ASP A 75 -18.50 15.80 5.87
C ASP A 75 -18.44 17.04 6.77
N TYR A 76 -19.11 17.02 7.92
CA TYR A 76 -19.11 18.13 8.86
C TYR A 76 -17.79 18.27 9.65
N VAL A 77 -16.95 17.24 9.64
CA VAL A 77 -15.64 17.24 10.31
C VAL A 77 -14.65 17.99 9.41
N PRO A 78 -14.12 19.13 9.86
CA PRO A 78 -13.08 19.84 9.13
C PRO A 78 -11.76 19.07 9.23
N ILE A 79 -11.03 18.97 8.12
CA ILE A 79 -9.64 18.53 8.08
C ILE A 79 -8.78 19.78 7.93
N GLU A 80 -7.82 19.96 8.83
CA GLU A 80 -7.04 21.19 8.91
C GLU A 80 -6.07 21.32 7.74
N TRP A 81 -6.03 22.49 7.11
CA TRP A 81 -4.99 22.86 6.15
C TRP A 81 -4.75 24.37 6.19
N TYR A 82 -3.48 24.78 6.19
CA TYR A 82 -3.08 26.19 6.12
C TYR A 82 -1.68 26.35 5.49
N ASP A 83 -1.35 27.57 5.07
CA ASP A 83 -0.02 27.89 4.54
C ASP A 83 1.06 27.61 5.60
N GLY A 84 2.04 26.77 5.26
CA GLY A 84 3.11 26.33 6.17
C GLY A 84 2.79 25.04 6.95
N TYR A 85 1.67 24.36 6.66
CA TYR A 85 1.29 23.16 7.41
C TYR A 85 2.26 21.98 7.23
N ILE A 86 2.73 21.74 6.00
CA ILE A 86 3.78 20.74 5.72
C ILE A 86 5.04 21.05 6.54
N LYS A 87 5.46 22.33 6.58
CA LYS A 87 6.60 22.75 7.39
C LYS A 87 6.39 22.47 8.89
N TRP A 88 5.18 22.68 9.40
CA TRP A 88 4.86 22.35 10.79
C TRP A 88 5.06 20.87 11.08
N TRP A 89 4.60 19.98 10.20
CA TRP A 89 4.80 18.53 10.35
C TRP A 89 6.28 18.14 10.29
N TYR A 90 7.04 18.68 9.34
CA TYR A 90 8.50 18.50 9.28
C TYR A 90 9.21 18.91 10.59
N ASP A 91 8.76 19.98 11.24
CA ASP A 91 9.42 20.52 12.43
C ASP A 91 8.99 19.84 13.73
N ASN A 92 7.75 19.34 13.80
CA ASN A 92 7.14 18.90 15.07
C ASN A 92 6.88 17.40 15.14
N VAL A 93 6.51 16.77 14.03
CA VAL A 93 6.19 15.34 13.98
C VAL A 93 6.75 14.75 12.67
N PRO A 94 8.09 14.73 12.51
CA PRO A 94 8.72 14.27 11.27
C PRO A 94 8.46 12.79 10.96
N GLY A 95 8.03 12.01 11.96
CA GLY A 95 7.63 10.62 11.82
C GLY A 95 6.35 10.40 11.00
N LEU A 96 5.57 11.46 10.71
CA LEU A 96 4.41 11.35 9.80
C LEU A 96 4.82 10.92 8.39
N TYR A 97 6.05 11.23 7.96
CA TYR A 97 6.49 10.96 6.59
C TYR A 97 7.12 9.59 6.42
N ASP A 98 6.72 8.59 7.19
CA ASP A 98 7.22 7.23 7.04
C ASP A 98 6.86 6.63 5.67
N ASP A 99 5.69 6.97 5.11
CA ASP A 99 5.35 6.67 3.71
C ASP A 99 6.43 7.16 2.72
N VAL A 100 7.11 8.26 3.06
CA VAL A 100 8.06 8.91 2.14
C VAL A 100 9.49 8.51 2.44
N TYR A 101 9.98 8.65 3.67
CA TYR A 101 11.40 8.38 3.94
C TYR A 101 11.76 6.89 3.81
N MET A 102 10.79 6.00 3.87
CA MET A 102 10.99 4.59 3.57
C MET A 102 11.22 4.35 2.08
N ASP A 103 10.41 4.96 1.21
CA ASP A 103 10.69 4.97 -0.24
C ASP A 103 12.10 5.50 -0.53
N LEU A 104 12.48 6.60 0.14
CA LEU A 104 13.79 7.22 -0.04
C LEU A 104 14.94 6.29 0.37
N THR A 105 14.71 5.38 1.33
CA THR A 105 15.70 4.36 1.70
C THR A 105 15.96 3.40 0.54
N PHE A 106 14.92 2.97 -0.18
CA PHE A 106 15.09 2.10 -1.35
C PHE A 106 15.64 2.86 -2.57
N VAL A 107 15.19 4.09 -2.79
CA VAL A 107 15.72 4.98 -3.83
C VAL A 107 17.22 5.22 -3.65
N ASP A 108 17.70 5.43 -2.42
CA ASP A 108 19.13 5.58 -2.12
C ASP A 108 19.93 4.32 -2.46
N VAL A 109 19.39 3.13 -2.14
CA VAL A 109 20.05 1.86 -2.50
C VAL A 109 20.18 1.71 -4.01
N PHE A 110 19.14 2.07 -4.78
CA PHE A 110 19.21 2.09 -6.24
C PHE A 110 20.22 3.10 -6.78
N ASP A 111 20.33 4.29 -6.19
CA ASP A 111 21.33 5.29 -6.59
C ASP A 111 22.76 4.78 -6.35
N ARG A 112 23.00 4.18 -5.19
CA ARG A 112 24.33 3.70 -4.79
C ARG A 112 24.77 2.43 -5.50
N LEU A 113 23.86 1.48 -5.72
CA LEU A 113 24.17 0.12 -6.17
C LEU A 113 23.65 -0.19 -7.58
N GLY A 114 22.83 0.68 -8.16
CA GLY A 114 22.22 0.52 -9.48
C GLY A 114 20.94 -0.33 -9.48
N LEU A 115 20.28 -0.40 -10.64
CA LEU A 115 18.98 -1.09 -10.83
C LEU A 115 19.00 -2.60 -10.56
N ASP A 116 20.18 -3.21 -10.50
CA ASP A 116 20.38 -4.63 -10.21
C ASP A 116 20.79 -4.90 -8.76
N ALA A 117 20.66 -3.90 -7.87
CA ALA A 117 20.90 -4.05 -6.44
C ALA A 117 20.20 -5.31 -5.89
N PRO A 118 20.91 -6.12 -5.09
CA PRO A 118 20.36 -7.35 -4.52
C PRO A 118 19.41 -7.06 -3.35
N ALA A 119 18.45 -7.97 -3.11
CA ALA A 119 17.42 -7.82 -2.07
C ALA A 119 18.01 -7.64 -0.66
N ASP A 120 19.15 -8.28 -0.38
CA ASP A 120 19.85 -8.17 0.90
C ASP A 120 20.36 -6.74 1.19
N SER A 121 20.71 -5.97 0.17
CA SER A 121 21.16 -4.58 0.32
C SER A 121 20.01 -3.66 0.73
N PHE A 122 18.84 -3.85 0.12
CA PHE A 122 17.61 -3.14 0.54
C PHE A 122 17.22 -3.55 1.96
N ALA A 123 17.22 -4.85 2.26
CA ALA A 123 16.88 -5.39 3.57
C ALA A 123 17.78 -4.84 4.67
N MET A 124 19.09 -4.76 4.44
CA MET A 124 20.03 -4.24 5.43
C MET A 124 19.92 -2.72 5.59
N ALA A 125 19.70 -1.96 4.52
CA ALA A 125 19.46 -0.52 4.61
C ALA A 125 18.20 -0.23 5.45
N PHE A 126 17.10 -0.92 5.16
CA PHE A 126 15.84 -0.85 5.90
C PHE A 126 15.98 -1.29 7.37
N ALA A 127 16.59 -2.46 7.63
CA ALA A 127 16.64 -3.04 8.97
C ALA A 127 17.58 -2.30 9.92
N THR A 128 18.55 -1.55 9.39
CA THR A 128 19.52 -0.77 10.19
C THR A 128 19.21 0.73 10.25
N ALA A 129 18.15 1.17 9.57
CA ALA A 129 17.71 2.55 9.64
C ALA A 129 17.24 2.95 11.06
N GLU A 130 17.44 4.22 11.40
CA GLU A 130 17.20 4.74 12.76
C GLU A 130 15.72 5.05 13.03
N TYR A 131 14.88 5.14 11.99
CA TYR A 131 13.46 5.47 12.14
C TYR A 131 12.67 4.35 12.85
N PRO A 132 11.62 4.71 13.61
CA PRO A 132 10.70 3.73 14.18
C PRO A 132 9.95 2.97 13.07
N LEU A 133 9.56 1.74 13.38
CA LEU A 133 8.72 0.90 12.52
C LEU A 133 7.63 0.23 13.34
N TRP A 134 6.57 -0.16 12.64
CA TRP A 134 5.41 -0.88 13.17
C TRP A 134 5.08 -2.09 12.30
N HIS A 135 4.11 -2.91 12.73
CA HIS A 135 3.49 -3.95 11.91
C HIS A 135 4.48 -4.83 11.11
N ALA A 136 4.24 -5.01 9.81
CA ALA A 136 5.02 -5.91 8.97
C ALA A 136 6.47 -5.47 8.91
N ASN A 137 6.70 -4.17 8.87
CA ASN A 137 8.02 -3.56 8.86
C ASN A 137 8.84 -3.86 10.11
N GLN A 138 8.26 -3.68 11.30
CA GLN A 138 9.00 -3.97 12.53
C GLN A 138 9.26 -5.47 12.70
N ALA A 139 8.31 -6.32 12.32
CA ALA A 139 8.51 -7.77 12.32
C ALA A 139 9.65 -8.17 11.36
N ALA A 140 9.68 -7.59 10.17
CA ALA A 140 10.73 -7.80 9.17
C ALA A 140 12.10 -7.32 9.66
N ARG A 141 12.18 -6.11 10.24
CA ARG A 141 13.41 -5.59 10.83
C ARG A 141 13.97 -6.55 11.87
N TYR A 142 13.13 -7.00 12.80
CA TYR A 142 13.56 -7.99 13.79
C TYR A 142 14.08 -9.27 13.11
N ASN A 143 13.33 -9.82 12.16
CA ASN A 143 13.69 -11.03 11.43
C ASN A 143 15.06 -10.92 10.74
N ILE A 144 15.31 -9.82 10.04
CA ILE A 144 16.58 -9.54 9.34
C ILE A 144 17.73 -9.44 10.34
N LEU A 145 17.54 -8.72 11.45
CA LEU A 145 18.54 -8.61 12.51
C LEU A 145 18.84 -9.94 13.22
N GLN A 146 17.93 -10.92 13.13
CA GLN A 146 18.14 -12.31 13.58
C GLN A 146 18.65 -13.25 12.48
N GLY A 147 18.95 -12.73 11.28
CA GLY A 147 19.51 -13.49 10.16
C GLY A 147 18.48 -14.18 9.25
N ILE A 148 17.19 -13.90 9.43
CA ILE A 148 16.14 -14.32 8.50
C ILE A 148 16.03 -13.26 7.41
N MET A 149 16.64 -13.51 6.26
CA MET A 149 16.67 -12.59 5.11
C MET A 149 15.42 -12.74 4.20
N PRO A 150 15.11 -11.75 3.35
CA PRO A 150 14.05 -11.87 2.35
C PRO A 150 14.26 -13.05 1.39
N PRO A 151 13.19 -13.66 0.86
CA PRO A 151 11.78 -13.33 1.09
C PRO A 151 11.22 -13.90 2.41
N ALA A 152 12.03 -14.65 3.18
CA ALA A 152 11.56 -15.31 4.39
C ALA A 152 11.25 -14.34 5.53
N SER A 153 11.82 -13.13 5.54
CA SER A 153 11.57 -12.09 6.54
C SER A 153 10.13 -11.56 6.51
N GLY A 154 9.53 -11.41 5.32
CA GLY A 154 8.15 -10.94 5.13
C GLY A 154 7.11 -12.06 5.05
N HIS A 155 7.55 -13.30 4.84
CA HIS A 155 6.64 -14.45 4.72
C HIS A 155 5.80 -14.68 5.99
N TRP A 156 4.50 -14.90 5.84
CA TRP A 156 3.50 -14.96 6.94
C TRP A 156 3.78 -15.98 8.06
N MET A 157 4.58 -17.03 7.78
CA MET A 157 5.04 -17.97 8.82
C MET A 157 6.03 -17.34 9.81
N ASN A 158 6.74 -16.29 9.39
CA ASN A 158 7.72 -15.54 10.17
C ASN A 158 7.24 -14.11 10.47
N ASN A 159 6.12 -13.68 9.90
CA ASN A 159 5.57 -12.35 10.10
C ASN A 159 4.03 -12.42 10.27
N PRO A 160 3.50 -12.25 11.50
CA PRO A 160 2.05 -12.18 11.74
C PRO A 160 1.33 -11.04 11.01
N HIS A 161 2.06 -10.06 10.52
CA HIS A 161 1.56 -8.84 9.86
C HIS A 161 1.74 -8.88 8.34
N ALA A 162 2.00 -10.04 7.76
CA ALA A 162 2.40 -10.12 6.35
C ALA A 162 1.38 -9.57 5.32
N CYS A 163 0.11 -9.41 5.71
CA CYS A 163 -0.93 -8.82 4.87
C CYS A 163 -1.15 -7.31 5.11
N ASP A 164 -0.48 -6.73 6.11
CA ASP A 164 -0.61 -5.32 6.44
C ASP A 164 -0.06 -4.47 5.27
N LEU A 165 -0.54 -3.22 5.15
CA LEU A 165 -0.25 -2.33 4.03
C LEU A 165 1.19 -1.77 3.98
N ASP A 166 2.08 -2.20 4.87
CA ASP A 166 3.43 -1.63 5.00
C ASP A 166 4.15 -1.46 3.64
N TYR A 167 4.10 -2.44 2.73
CA TYR A 167 4.71 -2.25 1.40
C TYR A 167 3.86 -1.41 0.42
N GLN A 168 2.54 -1.33 0.62
CA GLN A 168 1.65 -0.50 -0.21
C GLN A 168 2.00 0.98 -0.12
N ILE A 169 2.28 1.46 1.11
CA ILE A 169 2.62 2.87 1.36
C ILE A 169 4.05 3.20 0.91
N GLU A 170 4.83 2.14 0.64
CA GLU A 170 6.24 2.19 0.23
C GLU A 170 6.45 1.73 -1.23
N ALA A 171 5.44 1.84 -2.09
CA ALA A 171 5.50 1.32 -3.47
C ALA A 171 5.50 2.42 -4.55
N ASP A 172 5.29 3.67 -4.16
CA ASP A 172 5.10 4.81 -5.05
C ASP A 172 6.33 4.98 -5.95
N TYR A 173 7.54 4.91 -5.37
CA TYR A 173 8.80 5.03 -6.11
C TYR A 173 8.95 3.96 -7.21
N ALA A 174 8.44 2.74 -7.01
CA ALA A 174 8.58 1.65 -7.97
C ALA A 174 7.86 1.98 -9.29
N GLY A 175 6.71 2.63 -9.20
CA GLY A 175 5.96 3.13 -10.35
C GLY A 175 6.59 4.38 -10.96
N LEU A 176 7.10 5.31 -10.14
CA LEU A 176 7.80 6.51 -10.60
C LEU A 176 9.10 6.19 -11.36
N MET A 177 9.78 5.11 -10.99
CA MET A 177 10.94 4.55 -11.68
C MET A 177 10.58 3.76 -12.94
N SER A 178 9.31 3.40 -13.14
CA SER A 178 8.88 2.51 -14.23
C SER A 178 7.78 3.12 -15.12
N PRO A 179 7.95 4.32 -15.71
CA PRO A 179 6.93 4.96 -16.55
C PRO A 179 6.42 4.04 -17.67
N GLY A 180 5.12 3.79 -17.74
CA GLY A 180 4.49 2.94 -18.78
C GLY A 180 4.90 1.46 -18.78
N MET A 181 5.64 1.03 -17.77
CA MET A 181 6.20 -0.32 -17.63
C MET A 181 5.72 -0.99 -16.33
N PRO A 182 4.42 -1.34 -16.22
CA PRO A 182 3.87 -1.92 -14.99
C PRO A 182 4.54 -3.23 -14.56
N ASN A 183 5.05 -4.05 -15.48
CA ASN A 183 5.73 -5.30 -15.11
C ASN A 183 7.14 -5.04 -14.55
N ALA A 184 7.81 -3.97 -14.98
CA ALA A 184 9.06 -3.52 -14.35
C ALA A 184 8.82 -3.03 -12.92
N ALA A 185 7.72 -2.29 -12.69
CA ALA A 185 7.29 -1.91 -11.34
C ALA A 185 7.00 -3.15 -10.48
N SER A 186 6.27 -4.15 -11.02
CA SER A 186 6.04 -5.42 -10.33
C SER A 186 7.34 -6.17 -10.00
N GLY A 187 8.37 -6.09 -10.85
CA GLY A 187 9.68 -6.70 -10.57
C GLY A 187 10.46 -6.02 -9.45
N ILE A 188 10.33 -4.69 -9.29
CA ILE A 188 10.84 -3.97 -8.12
C ILE A 188 10.08 -4.43 -6.86
N ALA A 189 8.75 -4.45 -6.96
CA ALA A 189 7.85 -4.84 -5.87
C ALA A 189 8.07 -6.28 -5.40
N ASP A 190 8.31 -7.22 -6.30
CA ASP A 190 8.65 -8.61 -5.95
C ASP A 190 9.91 -8.68 -5.07
N LYS A 191 10.94 -7.89 -5.39
CA LYS A 191 12.20 -7.92 -4.66
C LYS A 191 12.09 -7.26 -3.28
N ILE A 192 11.41 -6.12 -3.21
CA ILE A 192 11.41 -5.24 -2.03
C ILE A 192 10.21 -5.50 -1.13
N GLY A 193 9.02 -5.72 -1.69
CA GLY A 193 7.82 -5.99 -0.90
C GLY A 193 7.92 -7.27 -0.06
N HIS A 194 8.58 -8.31 -0.58
CA HIS A 194 8.85 -9.54 0.18
C HIS A 194 9.87 -9.39 1.33
N ILE A 195 10.47 -8.21 1.50
CA ILE A 195 11.25 -7.90 2.70
C ILE A 195 10.32 -7.94 3.91
N MET A 196 9.13 -7.36 3.81
CA MET A 196 8.20 -7.17 4.93
C MET A 196 6.84 -7.85 4.78
N THR A 197 6.33 -8.02 3.56
CA THR A 197 4.97 -8.51 3.31
C THR A 197 4.95 -9.81 2.51
N TYR A 198 3.77 -10.42 2.41
CA TYR A 198 3.49 -11.62 1.60
C TYR A 198 1.99 -11.70 1.30
N GLY A 199 1.60 -12.19 0.11
CA GLY A 199 0.19 -12.23 -0.27
C GLY A 199 -0.42 -10.84 -0.43
N ASP A 200 -1.54 -10.56 0.24
CA ASP A 200 -2.30 -9.32 0.03
C ASP A 200 -1.49 -8.05 0.40
N GLY A 201 -0.61 -8.13 1.41
CA GLY A 201 0.29 -7.03 1.79
C GLY A 201 1.28 -6.66 0.67
N TRP A 202 1.73 -7.66 -0.09
CA TRP A 202 2.59 -7.46 -1.25
C TRP A 202 1.80 -6.98 -2.47
N TYR A 203 0.60 -7.54 -2.70
CA TYR A 203 -0.27 -7.12 -3.80
C TYR A 203 -0.66 -5.65 -3.75
N GLY A 204 -0.84 -5.09 -2.55
CA GLY A 204 -1.06 -3.65 -2.34
C GLY A 204 0.00 -2.82 -3.07
N GLY A 205 1.28 -3.08 -2.79
CA GLY A 205 2.38 -2.36 -3.43
C GLY A 205 2.54 -2.67 -4.93
N VAL A 206 2.32 -3.92 -5.36
CA VAL A 206 2.31 -4.26 -6.80
C VAL A 206 1.27 -3.43 -7.55
N TYR A 207 0.07 -3.31 -6.98
CA TYR A 207 -1.03 -2.59 -7.60
C TYR A 207 -0.81 -1.07 -7.61
N VAL A 208 -0.35 -0.49 -6.49
CA VAL A 208 0.00 0.94 -6.41
C VAL A 208 1.11 1.29 -7.41
N GLY A 209 2.20 0.51 -7.44
CA GLY A 209 3.29 0.73 -8.39
C GLY A 209 2.84 0.65 -9.85
N ALA A 210 1.93 -0.27 -10.18
CA ALA A 210 1.34 -0.38 -11.52
C ALA A 210 0.44 0.82 -11.86
N MET A 211 -0.34 1.35 -10.90
CA MET A 211 -1.16 2.55 -11.12
C MET A 211 -0.29 3.78 -11.40
N TYR A 212 0.76 3.99 -10.62
CA TYR A 212 1.75 5.05 -10.87
C TYR A 212 2.40 4.92 -12.25
N SER A 213 2.81 3.70 -12.61
CA SER A 213 3.41 3.42 -13.92
C SER A 213 2.48 3.80 -15.08
N LEU A 214 1.19 3.46 -14.99
CA LEU A 214 0.20 3.76 -16.03
C LEU A 214 -0.27 5.22 -16.03
N ALA A 215 -0.13 5.95 -14.92
CA ALA A 215 -0.41 7.39 -14.84
C ALA A 215 0.52 8.26 -15.73
N PHE A 216 1.63 7.70 -16.21
CA PHE A 216 2.45 8.35 -17.23
C PHE A 216 1.81 8.31 -18.63
N LEU A 217 0.94 7.34 -18.90
CA LEU A 217 0.38 7.07 -20.23
C LEU A 217 -1.05 7.57 -20.42
N SER A 218 -1.83 7.68 -19.33
CA SER A 218 -3.26 7.99 -19.38
C SER A 218 -3.65 9.00 -18.29
N ASP A 219 -4.72 9.76 -18.56
CA ASP A 219 -5.45 10.56 -17.57
C ASP A 219 -6.84 9.96 -17.23
N ASP A 220 -7.26 8.89 -17.92
CA ASP A 220 -8.45 8.13 -17.57
C ASP A 220 -8.15 7.23 -16.35
N ILE A 221 -8.59 7.69 -15.18
CA ILE A 221 -8.47 6.97 -13.90
C ILE A 221 -9.15 5.60 -13.97
N GLY A 222 -10.32 5.52 -14.62
CA GLY A 222 -11.06 4.28 -14.77
C GLY A 222 -10.28 3.24 -15.58
N PHE A 223 -9.54 3.69 -16.60
CA PHE A 223 -8.59 2.86 -17.33
C PHE A 223 -7.39 2.45 -16.46
N ILE A 224 -6.75 3.39 -15.75
CA ILE A 224 -5.57 3.11 -14.91
C ILE A 224 -5.88 2.04 -13.86
N VAL A 225 -6.94 2.20 -13.08
CA VAL A 225 -7.27 1.25 -12.01
C VAL A 225 -7.61 -0.13 -12.56
N LYS A 226 -8.26 -0.22 -13.73
CA LYS A 226 -8.64 -1.49 -14.37
C LYS A 226 -7.44 -2.20 -15.01
N GLU A 227 -6.57 -1.46 -15.69
CA GLU A 227 -5.39 -2.04 -16.33
C GLU A 227 -4.35 -2.45 -15.29
N ALA A 228 -4.07 -1.62 -14.29
CA ALA A 228 -3.15 -1.97 -13.21
C ALA A 228 -3.61 -3.24 -12.47
N LEU A 229 -4.92 -3.47 -12.34
CA LEU A 229 -5.46 -4.61 -11.59
C LEU A 229 -5.13 -5.95 -12.27
N LYS A 230 -4.83 -5.95 -13.57
CA LYS A 230 -4.36 -7.14 -14.30
C LYS A 230 -2.97 -7.62 -13.85
N THR A 231 -2.22 -6.82 -13.10
CA THR A 231 -0.98 -7.27 -12.44
C THR A 231 -1.24 -8.18 -11.24
N ILE A 232 -2.49 -8.28 -10.76
CA ILE A 232 -2.85 -9.08 -9.61
C ILE A 232 -3.57 -10.37 -10.06
N PRO A 233 -3.24 -11.55 -9.49
CA PRO A 233 -3.96 -12.79 -9.73
C PRO A 233 -5.46 -12.69 -9.42
N GLN A 234 -6.31 -13.14 -10.35
CA GLN A 234 -7.77 -12.99 -10.24
C GLN A 234 -8.38 -13.77 -9.07
N GLU A 235 -7.71 -14.84 -8.66
CA GLU A 235 -8.09 -15.73 -7.57
C GLU A 235 -7.84 -15.11 -6.18
N SER A 236 -7.01 -14.06 -6.09
CA SER A 236 -6.70 -13.37 -4.82
C SER A 236 -7.92 -12.63 -4.26
N GLN A 237 -7.95 -12.49 -2.93
CA GLN A 237 -8.98 -11.66 -2.27
C GLN A 237 -8.77 -10.19 -2.59
N PHE A 238 -7.51 -9.75 -2.67
CA PHE A 238 -7.15 -8.41 -3.13
C PHE A 238 -7.79 -8.07 -4.48
N TYR A 239 -7.61 -8.91 -5.52
CA TYR A 239 -8.20 -8.67 -6.84
C TYR A 239 -9.72 -8.57 -6.78
N GLN A 240 -10.35 -9.48 -6.04
CA GLN A 240 -11.81 -9.51 -5.90
C GLN A 240 -12.34 -8.26 -5.20
N CYS A 241 -11.64 -7.74 -4.20
CA CYS A 241 -11.98 -6.50 -3.52
C CYS A 241 -11.90 -5.30 -4.48
N MET A 242 -10.78 -5.12 -5.18
CA MET A 242 -10.61 -3.99 -6.11
C MET A 242 -11.60 -4.05 -7.27
N SER A 243 -11.87 -5.26 -7.78
CA SER A 243 -12.89 -5.50 -8.81
C SER A 243 -14.29 -5.12 -8.32
N ASP A 244 -14.61 -5.42 -7.05
CA ASP A 244 -15.87 -5.00 -6.43
C ASP A 244 -15.95 -3.49 -6.27
N VAL A 245 -14.88 -2.80 -5.86
CA VAL A 245 -14.85 -1.33 -5.78
C VAL A 245 -15.13 -0.70 -7.14
N ILE A 246 -14.45 -1.18 -8.20
CA ILE A 246 -14.65 -0.71 -9.58
C ILE A 246 -16.09 -0.96 -10.05
N ARG A 247 -16.68 -2.10 -9.67
CA ARG A 247 -18.07 -2.45 -10.00
C ARG A 247 -19.07 -1.59 -9.21
N TRP A 248 -18.84 -1.37 -7.93
CA TRP A 248 -19.69 -0.54 -7.07
C TRP A 248 -19.63 0.92 -7.48
N HIS A 249 -18.48 1.43 -7.91
CA HIS A 249 -18.40 2.76 -8.53
C HIS A 249 -19.32 2.89 -9.77
N GLN A 250 -19.39 1.87 -10.63
CA GLN A 250 -20.32 1.88 -11.77
C GLN A 250 -21.80 1.79 -11.33
N GLN A 251 -22.07 1.12 -10.22
CA GLN A 251 -23.41 0.94 -9.68
C GLN A 251 -23.91 2.17 -8.90
N TYR A 252 -22.99 2.87 -8.23
CA TYR A 252 -23.23 4.01 -7.35
C TYR A 252 -22.32 5.19 -7.74
N PRO A 253 -22.43 5.74 -8.96
CA PRO A 253 -21.44 6.69 -9.51
C PRO A 253 -21.29 7.98 -8.70
N ASP A 254 -22.32 8.40 -7.98
CA ASP A 254 -22.33 9.66 -7.21
C ASP A 254 -22.30 9.43 -5.68
N ASP A 255 -22.12 8.20 -5.22
CA ASP A 255 -22.20 7.82 -3.80
C ASP A 255 -21.03 6.96 -3.34
N TRP A 256 -19.90 7.61 -3.08
CA TRP A 256 -18.69 6.97 -2.56
C TRP A 256 -18.93 6.32 -1.18
N LYS A 257 -19.85 6.87 -0.38
CA LYS A 257 -20.18 6.37 0.95
C LYS A 257 -20.87 5.01 0.87
N GLN A 258 -21.70 4.80 -0.14
CA GLN A 258 -22.29 3.49 -0.42
C GLN A 258 -21.23 2.46 -0.82
N THR A 259 -20.26 2.84 -1.66
CA THR A 259 -19.13 1.95 -1.99
C THR A 259 -18.27 1.62 -0.77
N TRP A 260 -17.93 2.62 0.04
CA TRP A 260 -17.23 2.43 1.30
C TRP A 260 -17.98 1.45 2.22
N PHE A 261 -19.30 1.62 2.38
CA PHE A 261 -20.11 0.74 3.22
C PHE A 261 -20.13 -0.71 2.73
N GLU A 262 -20.18 -0.93 1.40
CA GLU A 262 -20.10 -2.28 0.85
C GLU A 262 -18.70 -2.90 1.02
N CYS A 263 -17.63 -2.09 1.00
CA CYS A 263 -16.28 -2.54 1.34
C CYS A 263 -16.20 -3.01 2.79
N GLU A 264 -16.67 -2.19 3.73
CA GLU A 264 -16.70 -2.57 5.15
C GLU A 264 -17.51 -3.85 5.40
N LYS A 265 -18.67 -3.98 4.74
CA LYS A 265 -19.52 -5.16 4.94
C LYS A 265 -18.86 -6.46 4.48
N LYS A 266 -18.04 -6.41 3.43
CA LYS A 266 -17.54 -7.60 2.74
C LYS A 266 -16.07 -7.91 3.03
N TRP A 267 -15.24 -6.88 3.23
CA TRP A 267 -13.79 -6.97 3.11
C TRP A 267 -13.02 -6.50 4.36
N SER A 268 -13.62 -5.83 5.34
CA SER A 268 -12.86 -5.29 6.50
C SER A 268 -12.58 -6.31 7.62
N THR A 269 -12.78 -7.60 7.37
CA THR A 269 -12.42 -8.65 8.34
C THR A 269 -10.94 -8.98 8.26
N ASP A 270 -10.21 -8.78 9.36
CA ASP A 270 -8.80 -9.16 9.47
C ASP A 270 -8.63 -10.61 9.97
N ILE A 271 -7.59 -11.27 9.45
CA ILE A 271 -7.16 -12.62 9.81
C ILE A 271 -5.71 -12.62 10.33
N GLY A 272 -4.85 -11.79 9.72
CA GLY A 272 -3.41 -11.80 9.94
C GLY A 272 -3.04 -10.93 11.14
N CYS A 273 -3.29 -9.63 11.04
CA CYS A 273 -2.82 -8.61 11.96
C CYS A 273 -3.37 -8.87 13.37
N PRO A 274 -2.53 -9.33 14.34
CA PRO A 274 -2.99 -9.65 15.68
C PRO A 274 -3.65 -8.46 16.38
N GLU A 275 -3.25 -7.23 16.04
CA GLU A 275 -3.85 -5.98 16.53
C GLU A 275 -5.28 -5.81 16.01
N GLY A 276 -5.51 -6.01 14.71
CA GLY A 276 -6.77 -5.75 14.00
C GLY A 276 -7.82 -6.86 14.09
N VAL A 277 -7.43 -8.08 14.44
CA VAL A 277 -8.41 -9.17 14.59
C VAL A 277 -9.40 -8.90 15.74
N PHE A 278 -10.70 -9.02 15.43
CA PHE A 278 -11.87 -8.83 16.32
C PHE A 278 -12.08 -7.41 16.87
N VAL A 279 -11.48 -6.39 16.25
CA VAL A 279 -11.65 -4.99 16.64
C VAL A 279 -11.93 -4.13 15.40
N PRO A 280 -12.44 -2.90 15.53
CA PRO A 280 -12.71 -2.03 14.37
C PRO A 280 -11.43 -1.40 13.77
N TYR A 281 -10.24 -1.78 14.22
CA TYR A 281 -8.96 -1.36 13.64
C TYR A 281 -8.60 -2.24 12.45
N ASN A 282 -8.16 -1.62 11.35
CA ASN A 282 -7.72 -2.38 10.18
C ASN A 282 -6.56 -1.67 9.48
N ILE A 283 -5.50 -2.43 9.22
CA ILE A 283 -4.27 -1.99 8.54
C ILE A 283 -3.91 -2.97 7.41
N ASP A 284 -4.85 -3.82 6.97
CA ASP A 284 -4.68 -4.75 5.85
C ASP A 284 -4.62 -4.00 4.52
N ALA A 285 -3.72 -4.41 3.63
CA ALA A 285 -3.54 -3.79 2.32
C ALA A 285 -4.81 -3.82 1.46
N THR A 286 -5.64 -4.85 1.59
CA THR A 286 -6.85 -5.02 0.77
C THR A 286 -7.85 -3.89 1.00
N ILE A 287 -8.18 -3.60 2.26
CA ILE A 287 -9.18 -2.56 2.56
C ILE A 287 -8.61 -1.16 2.35
N ASN A 288 -7.32 -0.95 2.67
CA ASN A 288 -6.67 0.34 2.48
C ASN A 288 -6.52 0.68 0.97
N SER A 289 -6.13 -0.29 0.14
CA SER A 289 -6.19 -0.13 -1.33
C SER A 289 -7.59 0.20 -1.85
N ALA A 290 -8.65 -0.29 -1.20
CA ALA A 290 -10.02 0.07 -1.58
C ALA A 290 -10.28 1.56 -1.35
N TYR A 291 -9.75 2.14 -0.27
CA TYR A 291 -9.88 3.56 0.04
C TYR A 291 -9.10 4.45 -0.95
N ILE A 292 -7.93 4.00 -1.43
CA ILE A 292 -7.22 4.64 -2.55
C ILE A 292 -8.11 4.67 -3.79
N LEU A 293 -8.70 3.52 -4.18
CA LEU A 293 -9.56 3.43 -5.36
C LEU A 293 -10.83 4.27 -5.23
N ILE A 294 -11.45 4.32 -4.06
CA ILE A 294 -12.63 5.14 -3.82
C ILE A 294 -12.30 6.62 -4.07
N GLY A 295 -11.20 7.15 -3.51
CA GLY A 295 -10.80 8.53 -3.77
C GLY A 295 -10.43 8.80 -5.23
N LEU A 296 -9.71 7.89 -5.88
CA LEU A 296 -9.36 8.02 -7.30
C LEU A 296 -10.62 8.05 -8.19
N LEU A 297 -11.52 7.09 -8.02
CA LEU A 297 -12.71 6.94 -8.87
C LEU A 297 -13.74 8.06 -8.67
N TYR A 298 -14.04 8.41 -7.41
CA TYR A 298 -15.05 9.41 -7.08
C TYR A 298 -14.52 10.85 -7.04
N GLY A 299 -13.20 11.01 -7.09
CA GLY A 299 -12.54 12.31 -7.12
C GLY A 299 -12.65 13.04 -8.46
N GLU A 300 -13.11 12.38 -9.53
CA GLU A 300 -13.35 12.99 -10.85
C GLU A 300 -12.11 13.69 -11.46
N GLY A 301 -10.90 13.29 -11.03
CA GLY A 301 -9.64 13.94 -11.41
C GLY A 301 -9.39 15.28 -10.71
N ASP A 302 -10.23 15.68 -9.76
CA ASP A 302 -9.99 16.83 -8.89
C ASP A 302 -9.06 16.45 -7.74
N PHE A 303 -7.94 17.17 -7.65
CA PHE A 303 -6.86 16.87 -6.70
C PHE A 303 -7.32 16.91 -5.24
N TYR A 304 -8.14 17.88 -4.86
CA TYR A 304 -8.65 17.98 -3.49
C TYR A 304 -9.69 16.90 -3.22
N LYS A 305 -10.65 16.71 -4.13
CA LYS A 305 -11.73 15.74 -3.97
C LYS A 305 -11.20 14.31 -3.86
N THR A 306 -10.22 13.93 -4.69
CA THR A 306 -9.55 12.62 -4.60
C THR A 306 -8.91 12.42 -3.23
N MET A 307 -8.10 13.38 -2.81
CA MET A 307 -7.40 13.32 -1.52
C MET A 307 -8.39 13.29 -0.34
N ASP A 308 -9.37 14.19 -0.32
CA ASP A 308 -10.36 14.31 0.76
C ASP A 308 -11.23 13.05 0.89
N ILE A 309 -11.68 12.46 -0.22
CA ILE A 309 -12.46 11.22 -0.18
C ILE A 309 -11.61 10.06 0.37
N SER A 310 -10.36 9.90 -0.07
CA SER A 310 -9.48 8.85 0.46
C SER A 310 -9.20 9.04 1.96
N THR A 311 -8.90 10.25 2.42
CA THR A 311 -8.75 10.55 3.86
C THR A 311 -10.03 10.22 4.63
N ARG A 312 -11.20 10.59 4.07
CA ARG A 312 -12.49 10.39 4.74
C ARG A 312 -12.92 8.93 4.83
N CYS A 313 -12.26 8.00 4.16
CA CYS A 313 -12.52 6.58 4.34
C CYS A 313 -12.12 6.06 5.74
N GLY A 314 -11.31 6.81 6.51
CA GLY A 314 -10.94 6.46 7.89
C GLY A 314 -9.73 5.55 7.98
N GLN A 315 -9.63 4.78 9.07
CA GLN A 315 -8.48 3.91 9.38
C GLN A 315 -7.13 4.67 9.31
N ASP A 316 -6.22 4.22 8.48
CA ASP A 316 -4.89 4.75 8.23
C ASP A 316 -4.96 5.90 7.23
N SER A 317 -5.31 7.09 7.73
CA SER A 317 -5.87 8.14 6.87
C SER A 317 -4.85 9.09 6.26
N ASP A 318 -3.57 8.95 6.53
CA ASP A 318 -2.43 9.65 5.91
C ASP A 318 -1.91 8.94 4.65
N CYS A 319 -1.76 7.62 4.69
CA CYS A 319 -1.15 6.86 3.60
C CYS A 319 -2.07 6.71 2.38
N ASN A 320 -3.36 6.44 2.60
CA ASN A 320 -4.35 6.30 1.54
C ASN A 320 -4.49 7.55 0.66
N PRO A 321 -4.65 8.78 1.22
CA PRO A 321 -4.60 9.99 0.41
C PRO A 321 -3.20 10.28 -0.15
N ALA A 322 -2.11 9.83 0.48
CA ALA A 322 -0.75 9.97 -0.07
C ALA A 322 -0.65 9.27 -1.44
N SER A 323 -0.92 7.96 -1.49
CA SER A 323 -0.86 7.22 -2.76
C SER A 323 -1.89 7.72 -3.77
N ALA A 324 -3.12 8.05 -3.35
CA ALA A 324 -4.14 8.57 -4.27
C ALA A 324 -3.73 9.93 -4.87
N ALA A 325 -3.23 10.85 -4.04
CA ALA A 325 -2.79 12.16 -4.48
C ALA A 325 -1.49 12.09 -5.31
N GLY A 326 -0.58 11.17 -5.04
CA GLY A 326 0.62 11.00 -5.85
C GLY A 326 0.34 10.29 -7.19
N ILE A 327 -0.57 9.32 -7.27
CA ILE A 327 -1.03 8.76 -8.56
C ILE A 327 -1.64 9.88 -9.42
N LEU A 328 -2.58 10.66 -8.84
CA LEU A 328 -3.17 11.80 -9.55
C LEU A 328 -2.15 12.91 -9.84
N GLY A 329 -1.19 13.13 -8.93
CA GLY A 329 -0.06 14.03 -9.12
C GLY A 329 0.80 13.63 -10.30
N THR A 330 0.98 12.33 -10.55
CA THR A 330 1.70 11.79 -11.73
C THR A 330 0.91 11.99 -13.02
N ILE A 331 -0.43 11.86 -12.98
CA ILE A 331 -1.30 12.19 -14.11
C ILE A 331 -1.15 13.67 -14.47
N LEU A 332 -1.28 14.55 -13.48
CA LEU A 332 -1.27 16.00 -13.63
C LEU A 332 0.12 16.54 -13.96
N GLY A 333 1.17 16.03 -13.33
CA GLY A 333 2.46 16.69 -13.26
C GLY A 333 2.47 17.82 -12.22
N TYR A 334 3.65 18.06 -11.64
CA TYR A 334 3.87 19.02 -10.56
C TYR A 334 3.33 20.42 -10.90
N ASN A 335 3.52 20.87 -12.14
CA ASN A 335 3.10 22.20 -12.57
C ASN A 335 1.58 22.41 -12.47
N ARG A 336 0.78 21.35 -12.63
CA ARG A 336 -0.69 21.41 -12.61
C ARG A 336 -1.32 21.11 -11.24
N ILE A 337 -0.53 20.72 -10.24
CA ILE A 337 -1.03 20.64 -8.85
C ILE A 337 -1.48 22.05 -8.40
N PRO A 338 -2.65 22.22 -7.76
CA PRO A 338 -3.15 23.54 -7.37
C PRO A 338 -2.18 24.28 -6.42
N ASP A 339 -2.03 25.59 -6.63
CA ASP A 339 -1.01 26.41 -5.94
C ASP A 339 -1.17 26.44 -4.42
N GLN A 340 -2.38 26.25 -3.89
CA GLN A 340 -2.62 26.22 -2.44
C GLN A 340 -1.90 25.05 -1.74
N TRP A 341 -1.67 23.95 -2.44
CA TRP A 341 -0.95 22.78 -1.92
C TRP A 341 0.56 22.94 -2.12
N LYS A 342 0.98 23.39 -3.31
CA LYS A 342 2.40 23.62 -3.64
C LYS A 342 3.05 24.69 -2.77
N ARG A 343 2.29 25.69 -2.30
CA ARG A 343 2.84 26.77 -1.44
C ARG A 343 3.47 26.22 -0.17
N SER A 344 2.75 25.37 0.56
CA SER A 344 3.28 24.72 1.77
C SER A 344 4.45 23.79 1.47
N LEU A 345 4.47 23.16 0.29
CA LEU A 345 5.53 22.23 -0.11
C LEU A 345 6.86 22.96 -0.38
N LYS A 346 6.82 24.10 -1.07
CA LYS A 346 8.02 24.91 -1.42
C LYS A 346 8.88 25.30 -0.23
N GLU A 347 8.30 25.41 0.96
CA GLU A 347 9.04 25.74 2.19
C GLU A 347 9.95 24.59 2.67
N VAL A 348 9.71 23.37 2.18
CA VAL A 348 10.43 22.16 2.60
C VAL A 348 11.08 21.38 1.46
N GLU A 349 10.88 21.76 0.19
CA GLU A 349 11.38 21.01 -0.97
C GLU A 349 12.90 20.76 -0.97
N ASP A 350 13.67 21.69 -0.40
CA ASP A 350 15.13 21.59 -0.25
C ASP A 350 15.58 21.02 1.10
N ARG A 351 14.64 20.73 2.01
CA ARG A 351 14.93 20.15 3.33
C ARG A 351 14.92 18.64 3.25
N ASN A 352 15.89 18.00 3.88
CA ASN A 352 15.91 16.55 3.97
C ASN A 352 14.75 16.05 4.85
N PHE A 353 14.16 14.93 4.47
CA PHE A 353 13.31 14.18 5.37
C PHE A 353 14.14 13.65 6.54
N ALA A 354 13.50 13.47 7.69
CA ALA A 354 14.17 12.87 8.84
C ALA A 354 14.77 11.51 8.47
N TYR A 355 15.87 11.15 9.13
CA TYR A 355 16.60 9.88 8.95
C TYR A 355 17.27 9.68 7.59
N THR A 356 17.15 10.63 6.65
CA THR A 356 17.76 10.55 5.32
C THR A 356 18.61 11.79 5.03
N ASP A 357 19.43 11.72 3.98
CA ASP A 357 20.10 12.88 3.39
C ASP A 357 19.37 13.37 2.12
N ILE A 358 18.09 13.01 1.98
CA ILE A 358 17.30 13.19 0.76
C ILE A 358 16.15 14.18 1.02
N SER A 359 16.13 15.26 0.25
CA SER A 359 15.01 16.19 0.15
C SER A 359 14.08 15.79 -0.99
N LEU A 360 12.88 16.38 -1.08
CA LEU A 360 12.00 16.20 -2.24
C LEU A 360 12.71 16.54 -3.55
N ASN A 361 13.43 17.66 -3.61
CA ASN A 361 14.19 18.03 -4.80
C ASN A 361 15.26 16.99 -5.19
N LYS A 362 15.93 16.37 -4.21
CA LYS A 362 16.87 15.27 -4.47
C LYS A 362 16.14 14.02 -4.93
N ALA A 363 15.03 13.64 -4.29
CA ALA A 363 14.19 12.49 -4.68
C ALA A 363 13.71 12.61 -6.13
N TYR A 364 13.27 13.81 -6.55
CA TYR A 364 12.86 14.07 -7.94
C TYR A 364 13.96 13.74 -8.95
N GLN A 365 15.21 14.13 -8.66
CA GLN A 365 16.35 13.89 -9.55
C GLN A 365 16.79 12.44 -9.54
N LEU A 366 16.82 11.80 -8.37
CA LEU A 366 17.16 10.38 -8.23
C LEU A 366 16.17 9.51 -9.01
N SER A 367 14.87 9.67 -8.76
CA SER A 367 13.83 8.91 -9.45
C SER A 367 13.81 9.20 -10.95
N PHE A 368 14.07 10.43 -11.39
CA PHE A 368 14.19 10.74 -12.82
C PHE A 368 15.37 10.02 -13.47
N GLY A 369 16.55 10.05 -12.84
CA GLY A 369 17.71 9.31 -13.33
C GLY A 369 17.49 7.80 -13.38
N GLN A 370 16.81 7.25 -12.37
CA GLN A 370 16.44 5.85 -12.29
C GLN A 370 15.40 5.47 -13.35
N ALA A 371 14.40 6.33 -13.59
CA ALA A 371 13.40 6.12 -14.64
C ALA A 371 14.04 6.07 -16.03
N LEU A 372 14.98 6.97 -16.33
CA LEU A 372 15.72 6.93 -17.60
C LEU A 372 16.50 5.61 -17.76
N GLN A 373 17.22 5.18 -16.73
CA GLN A 373 17.95 3.91 -16.74
C GLN A 373 17.00 2.71 -16.91
N MET A 374 15.84 2.74 -16.25
CA MET A 374 14.87 1.66 -16.33
C MET A 374 14.25 1.58 -17.72
N ILE A 375 13.96 2.72 -18.34
CA ILE A 375 13.47 2.81 -19.71
C ILE A 375 14.48 2.20 -20.69
N GLU A 376 15.75 2.58 -20.61
CA GLU A 376 16.81 2.00 -21.46
C GLU A 376 16.98 0.49 -21.22
N LYS A 377 16.98 0.05 -19.95
CA LYS A 377 17.07 -1.37 -19.57
C LYS A 377 15.96 -2.22 -20.17
N ASN A 378 14.78 -1.63 -20.37
CA ASN A 378 13.60 -2.30 -20.94
C ASN A 378 13.43 -2.02 -22.45
N GLY A 379 14.48 -1.58 -23.14
CA GLY A 379 14.50 -1.43 -24.60
C GLY A 379 13.95 -0.09 -25.12
N GLY A 380 13.65 0.84 -24.23
CA GLY A 380 13.40 2.23 -24.58
C GLY A 380 14.67 2.98 -24.99
N THR A 381 14.52 4.23 -25.42
CA THR A 381 15.64 5.08 -25.86
C THR A 381 15.55 6.48 -25.25
N VAL A 382 16.72 7.08 -25.00
CA VAL A 382 16.87 8.46 -24.55
C VAL A 382 17.70 9.22 -25.57
N GLU A 383 17.05 10.02 -26.42
CA GLU A 383 17.69 10.75 -27.52
C GLU A 383 17.48 12.25 -27.38
N GLY A 384 18.55 12.97 -27.04
CA GLY A 384 18.47 14.41 -26.80
C GLY A 384 17.48 14.72 -25.68
N ASP A 385 16.36 15.36 -26.03
CA ASP A 385 15.30 15.75 -25.10
C ASP A 385 14.08 14.81 -25.09
N LEU A 386 14.08 13.80 -25.97
CA LEU A 386 12.99 12.84 -26.08
C LEU A 386 13.35 11.51 -25.43
N VAL A 387 12.35 10.90 -24.80
CA VAL A 387 12.42 9.59 -24.17
C VAL A 387 11.33 8.73 -24.81
N THR A 388 11.70 7.60 -25.40
CA THR A 388 10.75 6.62 -25.96
C THR A 388 10.71 5.40 -25.07
N ILE A 389 9.53 5.13 -24.51
CA ILE A 389 9.24 4.03 -23.61
C ILE A 389 8.71 2.86 -24.43
N GLN A 390 9.22 1.65 -24.17
CA GLN A 390 8.58 0.41 -24.59
C GLN A 390 7.54 0.04 -23.55
N CYS A 391 6.28 0.34 -23.83
CA CYS A 391 5.22 0.18 -22.84
C CYS A 391 4.91 -1.31 -22.65
N GLN A 392 4.51 -1.66 -21.43
CA GLN A 392 4.26 -3.05 -21.07
C GLN A 392 2.78 -3.28 -20.82
N GLN A 393 2.24 -4.35 -21.42
CA GLN A 393 0.93 -4.86 -21.03
C GLN A 393 1.06 -5.53 -19.65
N PRO A 394 0.21 -5.19 -18.66
CA PRO A 394 0.20 -5.80 -17.34
C PRO A 394 0.13 -7.33 -17.41
N VAL A 395 0.99 -7.99 -16.63
CA VAL A 395 0.99 -9.44 -16.43
C VAL A 395 0.81 -9.72 -14.95
N ALA A 396 -0.09 -10.65 -14.63
CA ALA A 396 -0.33 -11.06 -13.25
C ALA A 396 0.95 -11.62 -12.62
N VAL A 397 1.27 -11.15 -11.41
CA VAL A 397 2.34 -11.72 -10.58
C VAL A 397 1.95 -13.12 -10.07
N GLN A 398 2.84 -13.77 -9.32
CA GLN A 398 2.54 -15.09 -8.76
C GLN A 398 1.39 -15.05 -7.74
N TYR A 399 0.58 -16.11 -7.71
CA TYR A 399 -0.46 -16.25 -6.69
C TYR A 399 0.13 -16.73 -5.36
N GLU A 400 0.00 -15.86 -4.36
CA GLU A 400 0.27 -16.05 -2.95
C GLU A 400 -0.97 -15.82 -2.11
N LYS A 401 -1.08 -16.59 -1.04
CA LYS A 401 -2.11 -16.42 -0.01
C LYS A 401 -1.52 -16.69 1.36
N ALA A 402 -1.57 -15.69 2.23
CA ALA A 402 -1.18 -15.82 3.62
C ALA A 402 -2.26 -16.54 4.43
N PHE A 403 -1.88 -17.10 5.58
CA PHE A 403 -2.79 -17.64 6.59
C PHE A 403 -3.78 -18.70 6.08
N GLU A 404 -3.41 -19.47 5.05
CA GLU A 404 -4.26 -20.55 4.53
C GLU A 404 -4.54 -21.61 5.59
N GLY A 405 -5.84 -21.85 5.83
CA GLY A 405 -6.31 -22.78 6.86
C GLY A 405 -6.19 -22.24 8.28
N MET A 406 -5.97 -20.93 8.46
CA MET A 406 -5.95 -20.27 9.76
C MET A 406 -7.16 -19.35 9.85
N TYR A 407 -8.06 -19.61 10.80
CA TYR A 407 -9.24 -18.78 11.04
C TYR A 407 -9.25 -18.33 12.49
N PRO A 408 -9.20 -17.03 12.79
CA PRO A 408 -9.26 -16.56 14.17
C PRO A 408 -10.56 -16.99 14.82
N THR A 409 -10.48 -17.58 16.02
CA THR A 409 -11.65 -18.07 16.76
C THR A 409 -11.78 -17.45 18.14
N GLY A 410 -10.71 -16.89 18.70
CA GLY A 410 -10.77 -16.19 19.96
C GLY A 410 -9.53 -15.36 20.25
N LYS A 411 -9.74 -14.21 20.87
CA LYS A 411 -8.70 -13.31 21.39
C LYS A 411 -8.95 -13.10 22.88
N ARG A 412 -7.99 -13.45 23.71
CA ARG A 412 -8.12 -13.42 25.18
C ARG A 412 -7.05 -12.55 25.80
N GLY A 413 -7.47 -11.57 26.60
CA GLY A 413 -6.57 -10.82 27.47
C GLY A 413 -5.95 -11.73 28.54
N ILE A 414 -4.63 -11.80 28.55
CA ILE A 414 -3.84 -12.55 29.53
C ILE A 414 -3.40 -11.60 30.66
N ASN A 415 -2.85 -10.43 30.32
CA ASN A 415 -2.44 -9.35 31.21
C ASN A 415 -1.64 -9.82 32.44
N LYS A 416 -0.61 -10.63 32.22
CA LYS A 416 0.24 -11.19 33.27
C LYS A 416 1.72 -11.09 32.90
N LYS A 417 2.57 -11.04 33.94
CA LYS A 417 4.00 -11.25 33.75
C LYS A 417 4.25 -12.69 33.33
N ILE A 418 5.26 -12.89 32.48
CA ILE A 418 5.66 -14.22 32.04
C ILE A 418 6.01 -15.16 33.20
N THR A 419 6.53 -14.61 34.31
CA THR A 419 6.88 -15.34 35.53
C THR A 419 5.69 -15.83 36.34
N ASP A 420 4.52 -15.23 36.13
CA ASP A 420 3.29 -15.54 36.86
C ASP A 420 2.43 -16.57 36.09
N ILE A 421 2.95 -17.06 34.96
CA ILE A 421 2.29 -18.00 34.06
C ILE A 421 3.01 -19.34 34.20
N GLN A 422 2.32 -20.34 34.76
CA GLN A 422 2.81 -21.72 34.74
C GLN A 422 2.57 -22.35 33.37
N GLU A 423 1.33 -22.23 32.89
CA GLU A 423 0.89 -22.78 31.60
C GLU A 423 -0.30 -21.97 31.08
N LEU A 424 -0.43 -21.86 29.76
CA LEU A 424 -1.62 -21.37 29.06
C LEU A 424 -2.19 -22.49 28.20
N GLU A 425 -3.51 -22.66 28.21
CA GLU A 425 -4.20 -23.59 27.33
C GLU A 425 -4.92 -22.85 26.20
N PHE A 426 -4.95 -23.47 25.02
CA PHE A 426 -5.82 -23.10 23.91
C PHE A 426 -6.29 -24.33 23.14
N ASN A 427 -7.32 -24.18 22.32
CA ASN A 427 -7.81 -25.22 21.42
C ASN A 427 -7.90 -24.65 20.01
N GLY A 428 -7.11 -25.18 19.07
CA GLY A 428 -7.01 -24.68 17.71
C GLY A 428 -5.81 -25.26 16.96
N ASN A 429 -5.46 -24.68 15.82
CA ASN A 429 -4.31 -25.03 14.99
C ASN A 429 -3.26 -23.90 14.89
N GLY A 430 -3.43 -22.81 15.63
CA GLY A 430 -2.41 -21.77 15.73
C GLY A 430 -2.65 -20.77 16.86
N VAL A 431 -1.60 -20.05 17.20
CA VAL A 431 -1.59 -19.10 18.29
C VAL A 431 -0.61 -17.95 18.03
N VAL A 432 -0.97 -16.74 18.45
CA VAL A 432 -0.08 -15.58 18.57
C VAL A 432 -0.15 -15.07 19.99
N ILE A 433 1.01 -14.80 20.59
CA ILE A 433 1.19 -14.28 21.95
C ILE A 433 1.75 -12.88 21.84
N ARG A 434 0.92 -11.91 22.22
CA ARG A 434 1.31 -10.49 22.21
C ARG A 434 1.78 -10.04 23.57
N GLY A 435 2.59 -8.99 23.58
CA GLY A 435 3.12 -8.42 24.81
C GLY A 435 4.38 -7.62 24.56
N ASN A 436 5.09 -7.30 25.64
CA ASN A 436 6.26 -6.44 25.56
C ASN A 436 7.28 -6.72 26.67
N VAL A 437 8.54 -6.46 26.35
CA VAL A 437 9.64 -6.44 27.33
C VAL A 437 9.77 -5.02 27.87
N ASN A 438 9.82 -4.88 29.19
CA ASN A 438 10.03 -3.62 29.88
C ASN A 438 11.36 -3.72 30.64
N ALA A 439 12.35 -2.97 30.20
CA ALA A 439 13.63 -2.80 30.87
C ALA A 439 14.05 -1.32 30.78
N SER A 440 14.77 -0.82 31.79
CA SER A 440 15.39 0.50 31.72
C SER A 440 16.65 0.52 30.86
N ASP A 441 17.28 -0.64 30.69
CA ASP A 441 18.41 -0.86 29.79
C ASP A 441 17.87 -1.30 28.42
N GLU A 442 17.97 -0.42 27.42
CA GLU A 442 17.49 -0.71 26.06
C GLU A 442 18.33 -1.77 25.34
N GLU A 443 19.58 -2.00 25.77
CA GLU A 443 20.44 -3.06 25.23
C GLU A 443 20.14 -4.44 25.83
N TYR A 444 19.27 -4.51 26.85
CA TYR A 444 18.83 -5.77 27.39
C TYR A 444 18.01 -6.56 26.37
N VAL A 445 18.38 -7.83 26.18
CA VAL A 445 17.64 -8.79 25.34
C VAL A 445 17.21 -9.96 26.20
N ALA A 446 15.90 -10.18 26.31
CA ALA A 446 15.38 -11.32 27.05
C ALA A 446 15.50 -12.59 26.21
N GLU A 447 16.08 -13.65 26.78
CA GLU A 447 16.13 -14.97 26.17
C GLU A 447 15.02 -15.82 26.74
N VAL A 448 14.06 -16.23 25.90
CA VAL A 448 12.87 -16.96 26.37
C VAL A 448 12.62 -18.17 25.49
N GLU A 449 12.55 -19.34 26.12
CA GLU A 449 12.11 -20.58 25.50
C GLU A 449 10.58 -20.65 25.51
N LEU A 450 9.99 -20.92 24.34
CA LEU A 450 8.59 -21.28 24.17
C LEU A 450 8.48 -22.81 24.12
N TYR A 451 7.62 -23.37 24.95
CA TYR A 451 7.25 -24.78 24.91
C TYR A 451 5.80 -24.93 24.47
N ILE A 452 5.54 -25.85 23.54
CA ILE A 452 4.18 -26.26 23.13
C ILE A 452 4.06 -27.75 23.37
N ASP A 453 3.04 -28.17 24.12
CA ASP A 453 2.78 -29.56 24.51
C ASP A 453 4.01 -30.23 25.16
N GLY A 454 4.73 -29.47 25.97
CA GLY A 454 5.97 -29.89 26.65
C GLY A 454 7.20 -30.01 25.76
N GLN A 455 7.11 -29.71 24.45
CA GLN A 455 8.24 -29.71 23.52
C GLN A 455 8.74 -28.29 23.27
N LEU A 456 10.06 -28.10 23.21
CA LEU A 456 10.66 -26.81 22.87
C LEU A 456 10.28 -26.44 21.43
N ALA A 457 9.54 -25.34 21.27
CA ALA A 457 9.07 -24.84 19.98
C ALA A 457 10.04 -23.81 19.37
N GLU A 458 10.55 -22.89 20.18
CA GLU A 458 11.60 -21.94 19.82
C GLU A 458 12.30 -21.35 21.06
N THR A 459 13.50 -20.79 20.86
CA THR A 459 14.16 -19.90 21.82
C THR A 459 14.25 -18.53 21.18
N ALA A 460 13.50 -17.57 21.71
CA ALA A 460 13.37 -16.23 21.16
C ALA A 460 14.28 -15.23 21.88
N GLN A 461 14.84 -14.31 21.10
CA GLN A 461 15.52 -13.12 21.58
C GLN A 461 14.48 -11.98 21.59
N LEU A 462 14.25 -11.36 22.74
CA LEU A 462 13.23 -10.31 22.90
C LEU A 462 13.91 -9.02 23.39
N PRO A 463 14.41 -8.18 22.46
CA PRO A 463 15.04 -6.92 22.82
C PRO A 463 14.09 -5.97 23.55
N ALA A 464 14.58 -5.28 24.57
CA ALA A 464 13.86 -4.18 25.22
C ALA A 464 13.85 -2.91 24.36
N SER A 465 14.88 -2.72 23.51
CA SER A 465 14.94 -1.63 22.54
C SER A 465 13.69 -1.59 21.66
N PHE A 466 13.03 -0.43 21.61
CA PHE A 466 11.86 -0.22 20.77
C PHE A 466 12.18 -0.49 19.29
N ALA A 467 13.30 0.02 18.78
CA ALA A 467 13.66 -0.12 17.37
C ALA A 467 13.98 -1.56 16.95
N LYS A 468 14.53 -2.37 17.86
CA LYS A 468 14.94 -3.77 17.58
C LYS A 468 13.94 -4.81 18.07
N ARG A 469 12.80 -4.39 18.65
CA ARG A 469 11.84 -5.29 19.30
C ARG A 469 11.28 -6.33 18.31
N ARG A 470 11.03 -7.54 18.82
CA ARG A 470 10.13 -8.48 18.15
C ARG A 470 8.72 -7.95 18.33
N TYR A 471 7.99 -7.71 17.23
CA TYR A 471 6.68 -7.04 17.30
C TYR A 471 5.67 -7.84 18.13
N GLU A 472 5.60 -9.16 17.89
CA GLU A 472 4.88 -10.10 18.74
C GLU A 472 5.83 -11.03 19.46
N LEU A 473 5.56 -11.36 20.73
CA LEU A 473 6.50 -12.12 21.54
C LEU A 473 6.73 -13.53 20.97
N PHE A 474 5.64 -14.21 20.59
CA PHE A 474 5.66 -15.57 20.04
C PHE A 474 4.50 -15.79 19.08
N TRP A 475 4.67 -16.67 18.10
CA TRP A 475 3.58 -17.21 17.30
C TRP A 475 3.90 -18.62 16.80
N LYS A 476 2.87 -19.41 16.55
CA LYS A 476 2.99 -20.70 15.88
C LYS A 476 1.72 -20.99 15.08
N TYR A 477 1.88 -21.28 13.80
CA TYR A 477 0.79 -21.64 12.90
C TYR A 477 0.91 -23.10 12.44
N ARG A 478 -0.16 -23.64 11.86
CA ARG A 478 -0.23 -25.00 11.30
C ARG A 478 0.11 -26.09 12.32
N LEU A 479 -0.28 -25.90 13.58
CA LEU A 479 -0.32 -26.97 14.57
C LEU A 479 -1.42 -27.99 14.19
N THR A 480 -1.34 -29.19 14.74
CA THR A 480 -2.42 -30.16 14.62
C THR A 480 -3.65 -29.64 15.36
N GLU A 481 -4.79 -29.45 14.69
CA GLU A 481 -6.02 -28.97 15.33
C GLU A 481 -6.34 -29.76 16.62
N GLY A 482 -6.40 -29.06 17.75
CA GLY A 482 -6.74 -29.67 19.02
C GLY A 482 -6.35 -28.81 20.22
N LYS A 483 -6.41 -29.44 21.40
CA LYS A 483 -5.98 -28.81 22.64
C LYS A 483 -4.46 -28.79 22.71
N HIS A 484 -3.92 -27.63 23.04
CA HIS A 484 -2.50 -27.40 23.23
C HIS A 484 -2.23 -26.69 24.53
N THR A 485 -1.04 -26.92 25.09
CA THR A 485 -0.51 -26.16 26.22
C THR A 485 0.73 -25.38 25.83
N ILE A 486 0.87 -24.18 26.41
CA ILE A 486 2.01 -23.28 26.22
C ILE A 486 2.66 -23.01 27.56
N ALA A 487 3.98 -23.17 27.63
CA ALA A 487 4.77 -22.73 28.77
C ALA A 487 5.96 -21.90 28.30
N PHE A 488 6.43 -21.02 29.17
CA PHE A 488 7.57 -20.14 28.89
C PHE A 488 8.67 -20.37 29.91
N LYS A 489 9.93 -20.30 29.47
CA LYS A 489 11.08 -20.31 30.36
C LYS A 489 12.02 -19.16 30.01
N TRP A 490 12.03 -18.16 30.88
CA TRP A 490 12.89 -16.99 30.77
C TRP A 490 14.28 -17.32 31.33
N LEU A 491 15.29 -17.30 30.47
CA LEU A 491 16.62 -17.85 30.75
C LEU A 491 17.56 -16.87 31.47
N ASN A 492 17.37 -15.57 31.27
CA ASN A 492 18.27 -14.52 31.75
C ASN A 492 17.56 -13.40 32.54
N PRO A 493 16.71 -13.70 33.53
CA PRO A 493 15.97 -12.68 34.26
C PRO A 493 16.90 -11.71 34.99
N GLN A 494 16.60 -10.41 34.88
CA GLN A 494 17.31 -9.34 35.58
C GLN A 494 16.37 -8.55 36.50
N GLN A 495 16.93 -8.03 37.60
CA GLN A 495 16.18 -7.19 38.54
C GLN A 495 15.68 -5.93 37.85
N GLY A 496 14.39 -5.60 38.03
CA GLY A 496 13.78 -4.42 37.42
C GLY A 496 13.28 -4.61 35.99
N VAL A 497 13.54 -5.77 35.37
CA VAL A 497 13.01 -6.13 34.06
C VAL A 497 11.70 -6.92 34.22
N SER A 498 10.75 -6.73 33.31
CA SER A 498 9.57 -7.59 33.21
C SER A 498 9.16 -7.85 31.77
N ILE A 499 8.69 -9.06 31.50
CA ILE A 499 8.04 -9.42 30.23
C ILE A 499 6.55 -9.55 30.53
N GLN A 500 5.74 -8.72 29.89
CA GLN A 500 4.29 -8.71 30.03
C GLN A 500 3.68 -9.45 28.83
N ILE A 501 2.80 -10.41 29.10
CA ILE A 501 1.93 -11.01 28.09
C ILE A 501 0.58 -10.32 28.19
N SER A 502 0.22 -9.56 27.15
CA SER A 502 -1.03 -8.79 27.09
C SER A 502 -2.19 -9.68 26.66
N GLU A 503 -2.03 -10.41 25.55
CA GLU A 503 -3.10 -11.19 24.97
C GLU A 503 -2.63 -12.41 24.17
N MET A 504 -3.58 -13.30 23.91
CA MET A 504 -3.40 -14.51 23.12
C MET A 504 -4.50 -14.60 22.07
N LEU A 505 -4.10 -14.64 20.80
CA LEU A 505 -4.97 -14.86 19.65
C LEU A 505 -4.88 -16.33 19.20
N VAL A 506 -6.03 -16.97 18.98
CA VAL A 506 -6.13 -18.40 18.64
C VAL A 506 -6.79 -18.55 17.29
N TYR A 507 -6.29 -19.53 16.53
CA TYR A 507 -6.76 -19.89 15.20
C TYR A 507 -7.21 -21.35 15.15
N ASN A 508 -8.20 -21.66 14.32
CA ASN A 508 -8.62 -23.03 13.99
C ASN A 508 -8.56 -23.28 12.47
N ALA A 509 -8.70 -24.54 12.07
CA ALA A 509 -8.73 -24.98 10.67
C ALA A 509 -10.04 -24.67 9.93
N ARG A 510 -11.10 -24.21 10.62
CA ARG A 510 -12.40 -23.86 10.05
C ARG A 510 -13.00 -22.66 10.78
N LYS A 511 -13.76 -21.83 10.04
CA LYS A 511 -14.57 -20.73 10.57
C LYS A 511 -15.68 -21.23 11.49
#